data_AF-A0A6V7J6A1-F1
#
_entry.id   AF-A0A6V7J6A1-F1
#
_cell.length_a   1.000
_cell.length_b   1.000
_cell.length_c   1.000
_cell.angle_alpha   90.00
_cell.angle_beta   90.00
_cell.angle_gamma   90.00
#
_symmetry.space_group_name_H-M   'P 1'
#
loop_
_entity.id
_entity.type
_entity.pdbx_description
1 polymer ?
#
loop_
_entity_poly.entity_id
_entity_poly.type
_entity_poly.pdbx_seq_one_letter_code
_entity_poly.pdbx_strand_id
1 'polypeptide(L)'
;FYTLVPHSFGVREPTILDNEELIKSKCQMLDSLIEMEIAYSLLNVKSDSTKNPIDAHYEQLNADIDVLDKDSEEFKMIETYTKNTHAETHRQYELVVEDVFVVKRQGEEKRFKPFKKLENRRLLWHGSRTTNYAGIISQGLRIAPPEAPVTGYMFGKGIYFADMVSKSANYCCTNSQNPTGLLLLCEVALGKMYERLHADYIEKLPKGKHSCFGRGQTQPDPEKKLVLPDGLEVPLGPAVSVELPEKSSLLYNEFIVYDVGQVKAKYLVRMNFKYKN
;
A
#
# COMPACT_ATOMS: atom_id res chain seq x y z
N PHE A 1 -23.24 9.41 -13.48
CA PHE A 1 -21.78 9.24 -13.41
C PHE A 1 -21.07 9.79 -14.65
N TYR A 2 -21.25 9.20 -15.84
CA TYR A 2 -20.53 9.61 -17.07
C TYR A 2 -20.75 11.06 -17.54
N THR A 3 -21.82 11.72 -17.11
CA THR A 3 -22.04 13.16 -17.33
C THR A 3 -21.16 14.04 -16.43
N LEU A 4 -20.84 13.58 -15.22
CA LEU A 4 -20.03 14.33 -14.24
C LEU A 4 -18.53 14.10 -14.45
N VAL A 5 -18.15 12.88 -14.84
CA VAL A 5 -16.78 12.49 -15.16
C VAL A 5 -16.74 12.14 -16.64
N PRO A 6 -16.23 13.03 -17.52
CA PRO A 6 -16.21 12.79 -18.95
C PRO A 6 -15.42 11.52 -19.31
N HIS A 7 -16.02 10.67 -20.15
CA HIS A 7 -15.42 9.44 -20.65
C HIS A 7 -15.47 9.41 -22.17
N SER A 8 -14.43 8.87 -22.80
CA SER A 8 -14.43 8.61 -24.24
C SER A 8 -14.74 7.14 -24.49
N PHE A 9 -15.91 6.87 -25.09
CA PHE A 9 -16.33 5.52 -25.50
C PHE A 9 -16.16 5.29 -27.01
N GLY A 10 -15.58 6.26 -27.73
CA GLY A 10 -15.59 6.28 -29.19
C GLY A 10 -17.01 6.29 -29.73
N VAL A 11 -17.35 5.28 -30.54
CA VAL A 11 -18.68 5.11 -31.14
C VAL A 11 -19.60 4.19 -30.33
N ARG A 12 -19.12 3.61 -29.22
CA ARG A 12 -19.90 2.69 -28.39
C ARG A 12 -20.73 3.46 -27.37
N GLU A 13 -21.84 2.88 -26.97
CA GLU A 13 -22.65 3.40 -25.87
C GLU A 13 -21.89 3.27 -24.53
N PRO A 14 -22.13 4.21 -23.58
CA PRO A 14 -21.57 4.11 -22.24
C PRO A 14 -21.96 2.81 -21.53
N THR A 15 -20.98 2.10 -20.99
CA THR A 15 -21.20 0.83 -20.26
C THR A 15 -21.98 1.05 -18.97
N ILE A 16 -23.09 0.35 -18.79
CA ILE A 16 -23.90 0.39 -17.56
C ILE A 16 -23.05 -0.14 -16.38
N LEU A 17 -23.09 0.56 -15.25
CA LEU A 17 -22.40 0.17 -14.02
C LEU A 17 -23.34 -0.68 -13.15
N ASP A 18 -23.43 -1.97 -13.43
CA ASP A 18 -24.41 -2.89 -12.82
C ASP A 18 -23.80 -3.95 -11.88
N ASN A 19 -22.49 -3.94 -11.70
CA ASN A 19 -21.79 -4.90 -10.84
C ASN A 19 -20.64 -4.27 -10.04
N GLU A 20 -20.26 -4.96 -8.96
CA GLU A 20 -19.25 -4.51 -8.01
C GLU A 20 -17.86 -4.35 -8.63
N GLU A 21 -17.47 -5.21 -9.58
CA GLU A 21 -16.16 -5.12 -10.23
C GLU A 21 -16.02 -3.84 -11.05
N LEU A 22 -17.04 -3.50 -11.85
CA LEU A 22 -17.09 -2.26 -12.60
C LEU A 22 -17.10 -1.04 -11.67
N ILE A 23 -17.88 -1.07 -10.60
CA ILE A 23 -17.93 0.01 -9.60
C ILE A 23 -16.54 0.19 -8.96
N LYS A 24 -15.91 -0.90 -8.50
CA LYS A 24 -14.57 -0.88 -7.92
C LYS A 24 -13.54 -0.30 -8.88
N SER A 25 -13.59 -0.69 -10.15
CA SER A 25 -12.73 -0.13 -11.20
C SER A 25 -12.91 1.39 -11.35
N LYS A 26 -14.15 1.89 -11.33
CA LYS A 26 -14.41 3.34 -11.38
C LYS A 26 -13.98 4.06 -10.11
N CYS A 27 -14.06 3.45 -8.94
CA CYS A 27 -13.54 4.03 -7.70
C CYS A 27 -12.02 4.17 -7.74
N GLN A 28 -11.31 3.12 -8.17
CA GLN A 28 -9.86 3.17 -8.36
C GLN A 28 -9.44 4.22 -9.39
N MET A 29 -10.24 4.44 -10.43
CA MET A 29 -10.03 5.53 -11.38
C MET A 29 -10.15 6.90 -10.69
N LEU A 30 -11.21 7.13 -9.91
CA LEU A 30 -11.41 8.38 -9.19
C LEU A 30 -10.28 8.65 -8.19
N ASP A 31 -9.88 7.64 -7.42
CA ASP A 31 -8.75 7.76 -6.48
C ASP A 31 -7.47 8.18 -7.21
N SER A 32 -7.19 7.58 -8.38
CA SER A 32 -6.04 7.94 -9.20
C SER A 32 -6.13 9.38 -9.74
N LEU A 33 -7.32 9.83 -10.13
CA LEU A 33 -7.53 11.21 -10.61
C LEU A 33 -7.31 12.24 -9.50
N ILE A 34 -7.76 11.94 -8.28
CA ILE A 34 -7.51 12.80 -7.10
C ILE A 34 -6.00 12.91 -6.84
N GLU A 35 -5.27 11.81 -6.90
CA GLU A 35 -3.82 11.84 -6.72
C GLU A 35 -3.09 12.59 -7.84
N MET A 36 -3.55 12.47 -9.09
CA MET A 36 -3.01 13.24 -10.21
C MET A 36 -3.25 14.73 -10.07
N GLU A 37 -4.43 15.14 -9.58
CA GLU A 37 -4.74 16.54 -9.30
C GLU A 37 -3.80 17.10 -8.24
N ILE A 38 -3.54 16.35 -7.17
CA ILE A 38 -2.59 16.74 -6.14
C ILE A 38 -1.18 16.86 -6.71
N ALA A 39 -0.73 15.87 -7.49
CA ALA A 39 0.58 15.93 -8.14
C ALA A 39 0.71 17.17 -9.04
N TYR A 40 -0.33 17.49 -9.81
CA TYR A 40 -0.37 18.69 -10.65
C TYR A 40 -0.37 19.99 -9.83
N SER A 41 -1.11 20.01 -8.72
CA SER A 41 -1.15 21.13 -7.78
C SER A 41 0.21 21.36 -7.11
N LEU A 42 0.99 20.31 -6.82
CA LEU A 42 2.39 20.44 -6.36
C LEU A 42 3.25 21.08 -7.46
N LEU A 43 3.21 20.55 -8.69
CA LEU A 43 4.02 21.04 -9.81
C LEU A 43 3.79 22.52 -10.15
N ASN A 44 2.57 23.04 -9.93
CA ASN A 44 2.18 24.41 -10.26
C ASN A 44 2.58 25.46 -9.22
N VAL A 45 3.17 25.08 -8.09
CA VAL A 45 3.69 26.05 -7.13
C VAL A 45 4.87 26.78 -7.77
N LYS A 46 4.78 28.12 -7.87
CA LYS A 46 5.82 28.97 -8.45
C LYS A 46 7.16 28.67 -7.79
N SER A 47 8.07 28.05 -8.53
CA SER A 47 9.44 27.86 -8.10
C SER A 47 10.21 29.17 -8.24
N ASP A 48 11.11 29.42 -7.29
CA ASP A 48 12.07 30.50 -7.40
C ASP A 48 12.99 30.22 -8.60
N SER A 49 13.14 31.20 -9.51
CA SER A 49 13.95 31.06 -10.73
C SER A 49 15.42 30.76 -10.47
N THR A 50 15.88 30.93 -9.22
CA THR A 50 17.25 30.66 -8.81
C THR A 50 17.48 29.22 -8.32
N LYS A 51 16.43 28.42 -8.11
CA LYS A 51 16.55 27.03 -7.66
C LYS A 51 16.52 26.04 -8.82
N ASN A 52 17.19 24.90 -8.65
CA ASN A 52 17.05 23.76 -9.56
C ASN A 52 15.59 23.27 -9.53
N PRO A 53 14.93 23.04 -10.69
CA PRO A 53 13.55 22.57 -10.74
C PRO A 53 13.31 21.25 -10.00
N ILE A 54 14.28 20.32 -10.02
CA ILE A 54 14.17 19.03 -9.32
C ILE A 54 14.13 19.26 -7.81
N ASP A 55 15.04 20.10 -7.30
CA ASP A 55 15.09 20.43 -5.88
C ASP A 55 13.80 21.13 -5.42
N ALA A 56 13.27 22.05 -6.24
CA ALA A 56 12.00 22.72 -5.96
C ALA A 56 10.82 21.73 -5.86
N HIS A 57 10.75 20.73 -6.75
CA HIS A 57 9.72 19.69 -6.68
C HIS A 57 9.96 18.71 -5.52
N TYR A 58 11.22 18.40 -5.22
CA TYR A 58 11.57 17.58 -4.07
C TYR A 58 11.15 18.24 -2.74
N GLU A 59 11.38 19.54 -2.59
CA GLU A 59 10.93 20.31 -1.42
C GLU A 59 9.39 20.23 -1.22
N GLN A 60 8.62 20.20 -2.32
CA GLN A 60 7.16 20.07 -2.28
C GLN A 60 6.70 18.69 -1.81
N LEU A 61 7.54 17.65 -1.95
CA LEU A 61 7.24 16.33 -1.39
C LEU A 61 7.26 16.34 0.15
N ASN A 62 7.85 17.35 0.79
CA ASN A 62 7.83 17.53 2.24
C ASN A 62 8.24 16.23 3.00
N ALA A 63 9.26 15.57 2.49
CA ALA A 63 9.80 14.33 3.03
C ALA A 63 11.31 14.27 2.74
N ASP A 64 12.07 13.72 3.69
CA ASP A 64 13.46 13.37 3.47
C ASP A 64 13.51 11.95 2.88
N ILE A 65 14.16 11.79 1.73
CA ILE A 65 14.27 10.54 0.99
C ILE A 65 15.74 10.27 0.71
N ASP A 66 16.28 9.26 1.39
CA ASP A 66 17.68 8.85 1.26
C ASP A 66 17.78 7.52 0.51
N VAL A 67 18.80 7.35 -0.33
CA VAL A 67 19.09 6.06 -0.98
C VAL A 67 19.65 5.09 0.06
N LEU A 68 19.04 3.91 0.19
CA LEU A 68 19.56 2.84 1.03
C LEU A 68 20.69 2.11 0.29
N ASP A 69 21.81 1.93 0.98
CA ASP A 69 22.97 1.19 0.47
C ASP A 69 22.57 -0.27 0.17
N LYS A 70 22.91 -0.75 -1.04
CA LYS A 70 22.57 -2.09 -1.53
C LYS A 70 23.31 -3.18 -0.78
N ASP A 71 24.48 -2.87 -0.20
CA ASP A 71 25.26 -3.82 0.59
C ASP A 71 24.80 -3.91 2.04
N SER A 72 23.88 -3.03 2.47
CA SER A 72 23.37 -2.99 3.83
C SER A 72 22.50 -4.19 4.20
N GLU A 73 22.48 -4.54 5.48
CA GLU A 73 21.61 -5.60 6.01
C GLU A 73 20.12 -5.25 5.86
N GLU A 74 19.76 -3.97 5.88
CA GLU A 74 18.38 -3.53 5.64
C GLU A 74 17.93 -3.78 4.20
N PHE A 75 18.82 -3.58 3.22
CA PHE A 75 18.50 -3.88 1.82
C PHE A 75 18.31 -5.38 1.60
N LYS A 76 19.23 -6.21 2.12
CA LYS A 76 19.14 -7.68 2.04
C LYS A 76 17.88 -8.23 2.73
N MET A 77 17.45 -7.62 3.83
CA MET A 77 16.20 -7.95 4.51
C MET A 77 15.00 -7.73 3.57
N ILE A 78 14.97 -6.60 2.85
CA ILE A 78 13.88 -6.25 1.93
C ILE A 78 13.88 -7.16 0.70
N GLU A 79 15.05 -7.51 0.17
CA GLU A 79 15.17 -8.52 -0.90
C GLU A 79 14.65 -9.88 -0.44
N THR A 80 15.05 -10.31 0.76
CA THR A 80 14.59 -11.58 1.35
C THR A 80 13.07 -11.55 1.56
N TYR A 81 12.54 -10.46 2.09
CA TYR A 81 11.10 -10.28 2.30
C TYR A 81 10.35 -10.32 0.96
N THR A 82 10.86 -9.64 -0.07
CA THR A 82 10.30 -9.66 -1.43
C THR A 82 10.30 -11.07 -2.00
N LYS A 83 11.43 -11.78 -1.93
CA LYS A 83 11.57 -13.14 -2.47
C LYS A 83 10.64 -14.14 -1.78
N ASN A 84 10.61 -14.14 -0.45
CA ASN A 84 9.91 -15.17 0.32
C ASN A 84 8.39 -15.01 0.30
N THR A 85 7.90 -13.78 0.06
CA THR A 85 6.48 -13.46 0.15
C THR A 85 5.82 -13.17 -1.20
N HIS A 86 6.46 -13.65 -2.27
CA HIS A 86 5.84 -13.71 -3.59
C HIS A 86 4.86 -14.87 -3.65
N ALA A 87 3.56 -14.55 -3.66
CA ALA A 87 2.48 -15.53 -3.72
C ALA A 87 2.59 -16.48 -4.92
N GLU A 88 2.42 -17.78 -4.66
CA GLU A 88 2.44 -18.81 -5.71
C GLU A 88 1.33 -18.66 -6.75
N THR A 89 0.22 -18.00 -6.45
CA THR A 89 -0.87 -17.78 -7.44
C THR A 89 -0.60 -16.60 -8.36
N HIS A 90 0.36 -15.72 -8.04
CA HIS A 90 0.71 -14.53 -8.82
C HIS A 90 1.91 -14.81 -9.73
N ARG A 91 1.73 -15.72 -10.70
CA ARG A 91 2.81 -16.25 -11.54
C ARG A 91 3.13 -15.44 -12.79
N GLN A 92 2.34 -14.39 -13.07
CA GLN A 92 2.39 -13.60 -14.30
C GLN A 92 3.69 -12.79 -14.42
N TYR A 93 4.33 -12.49 -13.29
CA TYR A 93 5.58 -11.75 -13.22
C TYR A 93 6.45 -12.24 -12.06
N GLU A 94 7.73 -11.92 -12.14
CA GLU A 94 8.68 -11.95 -11.02
C GLU A 94 9.02 -10.53 -10.61
N LEU A 95 9.38 -10.34 -9.34
CA LEU A 95 9.76 -9.04 -8.79
C LEU A 95 11.26 -8.99 -8.56
N VAL A 96 11.90 -7.93 -9.05
CA VAL A 96 13.31 -7.63 -8.77
C VAL A 96 13.39 -6.27 -8.09
N VAL A 97 13.98 -6.23 -6.91
CA VAL A 97 14.28 -4.98 -6.19
C VAL A 97 15.41 -4.29 -6.93
N GLU A 98 15.18 -3.06 -7.41
CA GLU A 98 16.23 -2.27 -8.06
C GLU A 98 16.89 -1.33 -7.07
N ASP A 99 16.07 -0.52 -6.38
CA ASP A 99 16.52 0.48 -5.42
C ASP A 99 15.55 0.54 -4.25
N VAL A 100 16.10 0.86 -3.07
CA VAL A 100 15.33 1.10 -1.86
C VAL A 100 15.67 2.49 -1.36
N PHE A 101 14.66 3.23 -0.97
CA PHE A 101 14.80 4.56 -0.40
C PHE A 101 14.23 4.56 1.01
N VAL A 102 14.96 5.15 1.96
CA VAL A 102 14.44 5.44 3.30
C VAL A 102 13.60 6.70 3.20
N VAL A 103 12.35 6.63 3.65
CA VAL A 103 11.41 7.76 3.57
C VAL A 103 11.11 8.26 4.97
N LYS A 104 11.31 9.56 5.21
CA LYS A 104 10.93 10.26 6.44
C LYS A 104 10.04 11.44 6.10
N ARG A 105 8.73 11.22 6.18
CA ARG A 105 7.73 12.26 5.92
C ARG A 105 7.70 13.28 7.05
N GLN A 106 7.55 14.56 6.70
CA GLN A 106 7.48 15.63 7.68
C GLN A 106 6.26 15.47 8.60
N GLY A 107 6.49 15.54 9.92
CA GLY A 107 5.46 15.43 10.95
C GLY A 107 4.92 14.01 11.20
N GLU A 108 5.25 13.03 10.36
CA GLU A 108 4.72 11.67 10.47
C GLU A 108 5.20 10.94 11.73
N GLU A 109 6.47 11.09 12.09
CA GLU A 109 7.03 10.52 13.32
C GLU A 109 6.32 11.05 14.58
N LYS A 110 5.97 12.35 14.59
CA LYS A 110 5.22 12.97 15.70
C LYS A 110 3.81 12.40 15.79
N ARG A 111 3.15 12.22 14.63
CA ARG A 111 1.79 11.64 14.53
C ARG A 111 1.77 10.16 14.94
N PHE A 112 2.82 9.41 14.60
CA PHE A 112 2.96 7.98 14.91
C PHE A 112 3.39 7.71 16.36
N LYS A 113 4.06 8.67 17.02
CA LYS A 113 4.58 8.55 18.39
C LYS A 113 3.58 7.97 19.43
N PRO A 114 2.28 8.36 19.46
CA PRO A 114 1.31 7.76 20.39
C PRO A 114 1.13 6.25 20.20
N PHE A 115 1.29 5.76 18.95
CA PHE A 115 1.10 4.37 18.57
C PHE A 115 2.34 3.49 18.73
N LYS A 116 3.52 4.08 18.98
CA LYS A 116 4.73 3.28 19.32
C LYS A 116 4.56 2.42 20.57
N LYS A 117 3.71 2.86 21.50
CA LYS A 117 3.37 2.10 22.72
C LYS A 117 2.40 0.94 22.47
N LEU A 118 1.77 0.91 21.29
CA LEU A 118 0.88 -0.18 20.92
C LEU A 118 1.71 -1.44 20.64
N GLU A 119 1.20 -2.58 21.11
CA GLU A 119 1.75 -3.89 20.77
C GLU A 119 1.56 -4.20 19.28
N ASN A 120 2.20 -5.28 18.79
CA ASN A 120 1.99 -5.81 17.43
C ASN A 120 2.19 -4.74 16.34
N ARG A 121 3.42 -4.22 16.23
CA ARG A 121 3.82 -3.36 15.12
C ARG A 121 4.48 -4.21 14.05
N ARG A 122 4.02 -4.08 12.81
CA ARG A 122 4.52 -4.88 11.68
C ARG A 122 4.96 -3.98 10.54
N LEU A 123 6.04 -4.39 9.86
CA LEU A 123 6.45 -3.82 8.60
C LEU A 123 5.65 -4.51 7.48
N LEU A 124 4.78 -3.78 6.79
CA LEU A 124 3.85 -4.35 5.81
C LEU A 124 3.90 -3.61 4.47
N TRP A 125 3.57 -4.33 3.41
CA TRP A 125 3.57 -3.84 2.03
C TRP A 125 2.30 -3.06 1.71
N HIS A 126 2.46 -1.94 1.03
CA HIS A 126 1.38 -1.21 0.37
C HIS A 126 1.78 -0.90 -1.08
N GLY A 127 0.92 -1.26 -2.03
CA GLY A 127 1.13 -0.97 -3.45
C GLY A 127 0.11 0.03 -3.95
N SER A 128 0.54 0.86 -4.89
CA SER A 128 -0.30 1.87 -5.55
C SER A 128 0.32 2.21 -6.90
N ARG A 129 -0.43 2.87 -7.78
CA ARG A 129 0.09 3.32 -9.07
C ARG A 129 1.21 4.34 -8.84
N THR A 130 2.24 4.32 -9.69
CA THR A 130 3.36 5.27 -9.63
C THR A 130 2.89 6.73 -9.59
N THR A 131 1.81 7.07 -10.32
CA THR A 131 1.19 8.40 -10.33
C THR A 131 0.74 8.88 -8.95
N ASN A 132 0.44 7.97 -8.05
CA ASN A 132 -0.12 8.28 -6.73
C ASN A 132 0.97 8.61 -5.70
N TYR A 133 2.22 8.25 -5.98
CA TYR A 133 3.29 8.40 -5.00
C TYR A 133 3.66 9.85 -4.70
N ALA A 134 3.46 10.80 -5.62
CA ALA A 134 3.67 12.22 -5.31
C ALA A 134 2.72 12.69 -4.19
N GLY A 135 1.43 12.33 -4.27
CA GLY A 135 0.46 12.62 -3.23
C GLY A 135 0.69 11.82 -1.95
N ILE A 136 1.00 10.52 -2.06
CA ILE A 136 1.29 9.66 -0.90
C ILE A 136 2.55 10.12 -0.15
N ILE A 137 3.59 10.59 -0.84
CA ILE A 137 4.85 11.06 -0.23
C ILE A 137 4.77 12.50 0.27
N SER A 138 3.83 13.33 -0.23
CA SER A 138 3.56 14.66 0.34
C SER A 138 2.54 14.66 1.49
N GLN A 139 1.43 13.94 1.37
CA GLN A 139 0.29 14.00 2.31
C GLN A 139 0.13 12.74 3.18
N GLY A 140 0.67 11.61 2.74
CA GLY A 140 0.61 10.33 3.44
C GLY A 140 -0.47 9.43 2.86
N LEU A 141 -0.56 8.20 3.38
CA LEU A 141 -1.68 7.32 3.06
C LEU A 141 -2.96 7.87 3.70
N ARG A 142 -4.02 7.93 2.91
CA ARG A 142 -5.31 8.53 3.29
C ARG A 142 -6.40 7.47 3.31
N ILE A 143 -7.38 7.68 4.17
CA ILE A 143 -8.61 6.89 4.18
C ILE A 143 -9.53 7.49 3.12
N ALA A 144 -10.22 6.63 2.36
CA ALA A 144 -11.19 7.06 1.36
C ALA A 144 -12.23 8.01 1.98
N PRO A 145 -12.64 9.06 1.25
CA PRO A 145 -13.54 10.08 1.79
C PRO A 145 -14.95 9.50 2.07
N PRO A 146 -15.76 10.12 2.94
CA PRO A 146 -17.11 9.64 3.31
C PRO A 146 -18.03 9.42 2.10
N GLU A 147 -17.86 10.19 1.03
CA GLU A 147 -18.67 10.17 -0.18
C GLU A 147 -18.31 9.02 -1.13
N ALA A 148 -17.11 8.44 -1.00
CA ALA A 148 -16.72 7.28 -1.81
C ALA A 148 -17.67 6.10 -1.51
N PRO A 149 -18.05 5.29 -2.52
CA PRO A 149 -18.92 4.15 -2.26
C PRO A 149 -18.22 3.13 -1.35
N VAL A 150 -19.03 2.35 -0.64
CA VAL A 150 -18.54 1.28 0.24
C VAL A 150 -18.07 0.06 -0.57
N THR A 151 -18.65 -0.12 -1.74
CA THR A 151 -18.40 -1.19 -2.70
C THR A 151 -16.94 -1.20 -3.15
N GLY A 152 -16.30 -2.37 -3.07
CA GLY A 152 -14.88 -2.54 -3.40
C GLY A 152 -13.90 -2.52 -2.21
N TYR A 153 -14.36 -2.15 -1.00
CA TYR A 153 -13.58 -2.24 0.24
C TYR A 153 -14.06 -3.41 1.11
N MET A 154 -13.29 -4.51 1.10
CA MET A 154 -13.66 -5.78 1.76
C MET A 154 -13.93 -5.63 3.27
N PHE A 155 -13.24 -4.70 3.93
CA PHE A 155 -13.32 -4.45 5.36
C PHE A 155 -13.65 -2.99 5.71
N GLY A 156 -14.35 -2.29 4.81
CA GLY A 156 -14.67 -0.88 4.98
C GLY A 156 -13.51 0.07 4.67
N LYS A 157 -13.75 1.37 4.84
CA LYS A 157 -12.80 2.42 4.44
C LYS A 157 -11.66 2.50 5.46
N GLY A 158 -10.47 2.12 5.03
CA GLY A 158 -9.26 2.16 5.83
C GLY A 158 -8.02 2.12 4.95
N ILE A 159 -6.85 2.10 5.57
CA ILE A 159 -5.58 1.94 4.85
C ILE A 159 -5.25 0.45 4.84
N TYR A 160 -5.18 -0.13 3.64
CA TYR A 160 -4.96 -1.56 3.42
C TYR A 160 -3.48 -1.87 3.21
N PHE A 161 -3.04 -2.92 3.88
CA PHE A 161 -1.70 -3.48 3.78
C PHE A 161 -1.76 -5.00 3.59
N ALA A 162 -0.68 -5.57 3.05
CA ALA A 162 -0.48 -7.01 2.99
C ALA A 162 0.90 -7.39 3.53
N ASP A 163 1.02 -8.61 4.03
CA ASP A 163 2.30 -9.23 4.39
C ASP A 163 2.95 -9.95 3.20
N MET A 164 2.19 -10.19 2.11
CA MET A 164 2.65 -10.76 0.85
C MET A 164 2.96 -9.67 -0.18
N VAL A 165 4.21 -9.57 -0.64
CA VAL A 165 4.63 -8.51 -1.58
C VAL A 165 3.82 -8.50 -2.86
N SER A 166 3.56 -9.66 -3.46
CA SER A 166 2.91 -9.71 -4.78
C SER A 166 1.41 -9.38 -4.71
N LYS A 167 0.78 -9.53 -3.55
CA LYS A 167 -0.59 -9.03 -3.33
C LYS A 167 -0.63 -7.51 -3.40
N SER A 168 0.30 -6.83 -2.74
CA SER A 168 0.44 -5.37 -2.85
C SER A 168 0.92 -4.95 -4.25
N ALA A 169 1.83 -5.70 -4.87
CA ALA A 169 2.40 -5.38 -6.19
C ALA A 169 1.34 -5.31 -7.31
N ASN A 170 0.25 -6.08 -7.21
CA ASN A 170 -0.86 -6.02 -8.16
C ASN A 170 -1.54 -4.63 -8.22
N TYR A 171 -1.42 -3.82 -7.17
CA TYR A 171 -1.94 -2.44 -7.13
C TYR A 171 -1.04 -1.42 -7.84
N CYS A 172 0.18 -1.81 -8.24
CA CYS A 172 1.07 -0.95 -9.01
C CYS A 172 0.59 -0.74 -10.45
N CYS A 173 -0.22 -1.67 -10.98
CA CYS A 173 -0.76 -1.64 -12.34
C CYS A 173 0.32 -1.48 -13.43
N THR A 174 1.48 -2.12 -13.24
CA THR A 174 2.56 -2.18 -14.25
C THR A 174 2.15 -3.09 -15.41
N ASN A 175 2.95 -3.10 -16.48
CA ASN A 175 2.80 -4.02 -17.61
C ASN A 175 4.14 -4.26 -18.31
N SER A 176 4.19 -5.11 -19.33
CA SER A 176 5.45 -5.44 -20.03
C SER A 176 6.10 -4.25 -20.75
N GLN A 177 5.33 -3.22 -21.13
CA GLN A 177 5.86 -1.99 -21.74
C GLN A 177 6.33 -0.97 -20.70
N ASN A 178 5.76 -1.00 -19.49
CA ASN A 178 6.15 -0.17 -18.37
C ASN A 178 6.26 -1.03 -17.09
N PRO A 179 7.38 -1.76 -16.93
CA PRO A 179 7.52 -2.76 -15.88
C PRO A 179 7.98 -2.18 -14.53
N THR A 180 8.34 -0.90 -14.47
CA THR A 180 8.80 -0.26 -13.24
C THR A 180 7.62 0.08 -12.34
N GLY A 181 7.62 -0.43 -11.12
CA GLY A 181 6.62 -0.13 -10.09
C GLY A 181 7.25 0.33 -8.79
N LEU A 182 6.44 0.98 -7.96
CA LEU A 182 6.82 1.46 -6.63
C LEU A 182 5.95 0.77 -5.58
N LEU A 183 6.56 0.29 -4.50
CA LEU A 183 5.87 -0.25 -3.32
C LEU A 183 6.36 0.46 -2.06
N LEU A 184 5.47 0.71 -1.10
CA LEU A 184 5.84 1.13 0.25
C LEU A 184 5.98 -0.08 1.18
N LEU A 185 6.95 0.03 2.08
CA LEU A 185 6.96 -0.67 3.36
C LEU A 185 6.68 0.33 4.47
N CYS A 186 5.61 0.09 5.21
CA CYS A 186 5.20 0.94 6.32
C CYS A 186 5.31 0.22 7.65
N GLU A 187 5.77 0.92 8.68
CA GLU A 187 5.57 0.50 10.07
C GLU A 187 4.10 0.77 10.42
N VAL A 188 3.34 -0.31 10.63
CA VAL A 188 1.91 -0.25 10.93
C VAL A 188 1.68 -0.73 12.36
N ALA A 189 1.11 0.13 13.19
CA ALA A 189 0.76 -0.19 14.57
C ALA A 189 -0.61 -0.88 14.62
N LEU A 190 -0.62 -2.21 14.60
CA LEU A 190 -1.86 -2.99 14.48
C LEU A 190 -2.57 -3.16 15.83
N GLY A 191 -1.82 -3.30 16.92
CA GLY A 191 -2.36 -3.59 18.24
C GLY A 191 -3.23 -4.84 18.26
N LYS A 192 -4.30 -4.78 19.08
CA LYS A 192 -5.35 -5.81 19.10
C LYS A 192 -6.18 -5.75 17.83
N MET A 193 -6.06 -6.78 17.00
CA MET A 193 -6.73 -6.87 15.71
C MET A 193 -8.12 -7.51 15.83
N TYR A 194 -9.08 -7.04 15.05
CA TYR A 194 -10.38 -7.66 14.83
C TYR A 194 -10.27 -8.61 13.64
N GLU A 195 -10.24 -9.92 13.91
CA GLU A 195 -10.03 -10.94 12.89
C GLU A 195 -11.32 -11.26 12.13
N ARG A 196 -11.22 -11.35 10.81
CA ARG A 196 -12.31 -11.69 9.89
C ARG A 196 -11.83 -12.70 8.85
N LEU A 197 -12.64 -13.72 8.61
CA LEU A 197 -12.41 -14.74 7.57
C LEU A 197 -13.15 -14.44 6.26
N HIS A 198 -14.16 -13.58 6.32
CA HIS A 198 -15.00 -13.18 5.20
C HIS A 198 -15.16 -11.66 5.19
N ALA A 199 -15.52 -11.10 4.03
CA ALA A 199 -15.84 -9.69 3.88
C ALA A 199 -16.81 -9.21 4.97
N ASP A 200 -16.52 -8.06 5.55
CA ASP A 200 -17.29 -7.46 6.64
C ASP A 200 -17.11 -5.94 6.60
N TYR A 201 -18.15 -5.20 6.21
CA TYR A 201 -18.04 -3.75 6.10
C TYR A 201 -17.97 -3.10 7.49
N ILE A 202 -16.75 -2.74 7.91
CA ILE A 202 -16.49 -2.16 9.22
C ILE A 202 -16.48 -0.64 9.13
N GLU A 203 -17.50 0.01 9.69
CA GLU A 203 -17.50 1.46 9.91
C GLU A 203 -16.80 1.83 11.22
N LYS A 204 -16.94 0.97 12.23
CA LYS A 204 -16.38 1.19 13.57
C LYS A 204 -15.89 -0.13 14.15
N LEU A 205 -14.64 -0.11 14.60
CA LEU A 205 -14.05 -1.26 15.27
C LEU A 205 -14.74 -1.59 16.60
N PRO A 206 -14.86 -2.88 16.97
CA PRO A 206 -15.30 -3.28 18.29
C PRO A 206 -14.42 -2.67 19.40
N LYS A 207 -15.00 -2.47 20.58
CA LYS A 207 -14.30 -1.86 21.73
C LYS A 207 -12.99 -2.61 22.03
N GLY A 208 -11.89 -1.86 22.12
CA GLY A 208 -10.56 -2.40 22.44
C GLY A 208 -9.82 -3.03 21.25
N LYS A 209 -10.38 -2.97 20.04
CA LYS A 209 -9.68 -3.31 18.79
C LYS A 209 -9.15 -2.04 18.13
N HIS A 210 -8.00 -2.16 17.45
CA HIS A 210 -7.29 -1.02 16.85
C HIS A 210 -7.11 -1.17 15.33
N SER A 211 -7.28 -2.38 14.80
CA SER A 211 -7.15 -2.68 13.38
C SER A 211 -8.05 -3.86 13.01
N CYS A 212 -8.28 -4.09 11.73
CA CYS A 212 -8.91 -5.29 11.19
C CYS A 212 -7.84 -6.19 10.56
N PHE A 213 -8.01 -7.50 10.73
CA PHE A 213 -7.18 -8.53 10.13
C PHE A 213 -8.06 -9.46 9.29
N GLY A 214 -8.03 -9.25 7.98
CA GLY A 214 -8.58 -10.20 7.01
C GLY A 214 -7.64 -11.40 6.93
N ARG A 215 -7.99 -12.49 7.61
CA ARG A 215 -7.12 -13.66 7.75
C ARG A 215 -7.26 -14.56 6.52
N GLY A 216 -6.16 -14.73 5.79
CA GLY A 216 -6.10 -15.54 4.57
C GLY A 216 -5.68 -16.99 4.82
N GLN A 217 -5.79 -17.79 3.76
CA GLN A 217 -5.38 -19.20 3.74
C GLN A 217 -3.85 -19.40 3.69
N THR A 218 -3.10 -18.37 3.29
CA THR A 218 -1.65 -18.39 3.20
C THR A 218 -1.05 -17.14 3.84
N GLN A 219 0.04 -17.32 4.58
CA GLN A 219 0.78 -16.24 5.23
C GLN A 219 2.29 -16.52 5.22
N PRO A 220 3.15 -15.53 5.47
CA PRO A 220 4.55 -15.77 5.78
C PRO A 220 4.71 -16.59 7.07
N ASP A 221 5.63 -17.55 7.09
CA ASP A 221 5.89 -18.41 8.26
C ASP A 221 6.17 -17.56 9.52
N PRO A 222 5.30 -17.63 10.55
CA PRO A 222 5.42 -16.81 11.75
C PRO A 222 6.66 -17.16 12.59
N GLU A 223 7.22 -18.37 12.45
CA GLU A 223 8.43 -18.82 13.14
C GLU A 223 9.72 -18.30 12.47
N LYS A 224 9.61 -17.78 11.25
CA LYS A 224 10.72 -17.22 10.46
C LYS A 224 10.64 -15.70 10.31
N LYS A 225 9.85 -15.03 11.14
CA LYS A 225 9.82 -13.57 11.21
C LYS A 225 11.13 -13.02 11.78
N LEU A 226 11.50 -11.82 11.35
CA LEU A 226 12.56 -11.04 11.97
C LEU A 226 11.93 -10.01 12.93
N VAL A 227 12.52 -9.83 14.11
CA VAL A 227 12.11 -8.77 15.04
C VAL A 227 13.28 -7.81 15.20
N LEU A 228 13.07 -6.54 14.85
CA LEU A 228 14.09 -5.50 14.98
C LEU A 228 14.26 -5.08 16.45
N PRO A 229 15.38 -4.43 16.83
CA PRO A 229 15.66 -4.07 18.24
C PRO A 229 14.60 -3.19 18.90
N ASP A 230 13.82 -2.43 18.12
CA ASP A 230 12.72 -1.59 18.60
C ASP A 230 11.39 -2.35 18.76
N GLY A 231 11.37 -3.66 18.49
CA GLY A 231 10.20 -4.54 18.56
C GLY A 231 9.33 -4.53 17.30
N LEU A 232 9.78 -3.92 16.20
CA LEU A 232 9.10 -4.02 14.91
C LEU A 232 9.24 -5.43 14.32
N GLU A 233 8.13 -6.10 14.05
CA GLU A 233 8.12 -7.40 13.38
C GLU A 233 8.15 -7.23 11.86
N VAL A 234 8.99 -8.01 11.18
CA VAL A 234 9.06 -8.13 9.72
C VAL A 234 8.67 -9.56 9.34
N PRO A 235 7.46 -9.80 8.79
CA PRO A 235 6.97 -11.14 8.47
C PRO A 235 7.57 -11.62 7.14
N LEU A 236 8.88 -11.85 7.12
CA LEU A 236 9.66 -12.21 5.93
C LEU A 236 9.84 -13.72 5.71
N GLY A 237 9.13 -14.56 6.47
CA GLY A 237 9.17 -16.00 6.34
C GLY A 237 8.67 -16.49 4.96
N PRO A 238 9.06 -17.69 4.52
CA PRO A 238 8.48 -18.29 3.32
C PRO A 238 6.97 -18.47 3.49
N ALA A 239 6.22 -18.41 2.38
CA ALA A 239 4.78 -18.62 2.40
C ALA A 239 4.41 -20.03 2.91
N VAL A 240 3.47 -20.09 3.85
CA VAL A 240 2.91 -21.34 4.40
C VAL A 240 1.39 -21.29 4.42
N SER A 241 0.76 -22.45 4.25
CA SER A 241 -0.68 -22.59 4.42
C SER A 241 -1.07 -22.52 5.89
N VAL A 242 -2.20 -21.88 6.18
CA VAL A 242 -2.73 -21.70 7.53
C VAL A 242 -3.89 -22.67 7.77
N GLU A 243 -3.83 -23.41 8.87
CA GLU A 243 -5.00 -24.12 9.38
C GLU A 243 -5.95 -23.13 10.04
N LEU A 244 -7.12 -22.95 9.43
CA LEU A 244 -8.15 -22.02 9.88
C LEU A 244 -9.34 -22.81 10.45
N PRO A 245 -10.04 -22.25 11.46
CA PRO A 245 -11.23 -22.90 12.03
C PRO A 245 -12.37 -23.02 11.00
N GLU A 246 -12.41 -22.11 10.03
CA GLU A 246 -13.32 -22.12 8.89
C GLU A 246 -12.55 -21.65 7.64
N LYS A 247 -13.00 -22.09 6.47
CA LYS A 247 -12.42 -21.67 5.19
C LYS A 247 -12.61 -20.15 5.00
N SER A 248 -11.50 -19.42 4.94
CA SER A 248 -11.50 -17.99 4.61
C SER A 248 -11.82 -17.75 3.13
N SER A 249 -12.53 -16.65 2.84
CA SER A 249 -12.71 -16.15 1.47
C SER A 249 -11.44 -15.49 0.91
N LEU A 250 -10.41 -15.29 1.73
CA LEU A 250 -9.15 -14.67 1.36
C LEU A 250 -8.06 -15.73 1.13
N LEU A 251 -7.34 -15.60 0.02
CA LEU A 251 -6.15 -16.43 -0.23
C LEU A 251 -4.97 -15.98 0.64
N TYR A 252 -4.81 -14.67 0.83
CA TYR A 252 -3.71 -14.07 1.58
C TYR A 252 -4.23 -13.02 2.55
N ASN A 253 -3.46 -12.79 3.60
CA ASN A 253 -3.77 -11.84 4.66
C ASN A 253 -3.98 -10.40 4.17
N GLU A 254 -4.74 -9.64 4.94
CA GLU A 254 -5.02 -8.22 4.74
C GLU A 254 -5.05 -7.52 6.11
N PHE A 255 -4.35 -6.40 6.23
CA PHE A 255 -4.28 -5.62 7.47
C PHE A 255 -4.82 -4.23 7.21
N ILE A 256 -5.81 -3.82 8.00
CA ILE A 256 -6.52 -2.56 7.78
C ILE A 256 -6.47 -1.74 9.05
N VAL A 257 -6.01 -0.50 8.91
CA VAL A 257 -6.08 0.50 9.98
C VAL A 257 -7.05 1.61 9.59
N TYR A 258 -7.75 2.14 10.59
CA TYR A 258 -8.80 3.14 10.42
C TYR A 258 -8.40 4.50 11.00
N ASP A 259 -7.12 4.65 11.36
CA ASP A 259 -6.50 5.90 11.78
C ASP A 259 -5.18 6.07 11.01
N VAL A 260 -5.04 7.19 10.30
CA VAL A 260 -3.83 7.57 9.55
C VAL A 260 -2.60 7.70 10.45
N GLY A 261 -2.78 7.91 11.76
CA GLY A 261 -1.69 7.97 12.72
C GLY A 261 -1.08 6.62 13.06
N GLN A 262 -1.74 5.51 12.75
CA GLN A 262 -1.21 4.15 12.94
C GLN A 262 -0.18 3.74 11.88
N VAL A 263 0.13 4.62 10.93
CA VAL A 263 1.00 4.32 9.80
C VAL A 263 2.19 5.28 9.78
N LYS A 264 3.37 4.72 9.56
CA LYS A 264 4.58 5.46 9.23
C LYS A 264 5.27 4.82 8.04
N ALA A 265 5.45 5.57 6.95
CA ALA A 265 6.25 5.12 5.82
C ALA A 265 7.71 4.94 6.27
N LYS A 266 8.34 3.84 5.88
CA LYS A 266 9.72 3.54 6.27
C LYS A 266 10.61 3.38 5.04
N TYR A 267 10.14 2.61 4.05
CA TYR A 267 10.85 2.42 2.80
C TYR A 267 9.94 2.61 1.59
N LEU A 268 10.50 3.21 0.53
CA LEU A 268 9.97 3.18 -0.82
C LEU A 268 10.86 2.25 -1.64
N VAL A 269 10.27 1.23 -2.25
CA VAL A 269 10.99 0.20 -2.99
C VAL A 269 10.65 0.32 -4.46
N ARG A 270 11.66 0.59 -5.29
CA ARG A 270 11.54 0.58 -6.74
C ARG A 270 11.80 -0.84 -7.23
N MET A 271 10.80 -1.42 -7.88
CA MET A 271 10.85 -2.79 -8.37
C MET A 271 10.68 -2.84 -9.88
N ASN A 272 11.34 -3.81 -10.50
CA ASN A 272 11.14 -4.20 -11.88
C ASN A 272 10.29 -5.47 -11.94
N PHE A 273 9.15 -5.38 -12.63
CA PHE A 273 8.22 -6.48 -12.85
C PHE A 273 8.64 -7.22 -14.11
N LYS A 274 9.24 -8.38 -13.93
CA LYS A 274 9.64 -9.27 -15.03
C LYS A 274 8.46 -10.14 -15.45
N TYR A 275 7.65 -9.63 -16.37
CA TYR A 275 6.52 -10.36 -16.94
C TYR A 275 7.01 -11.59 -17.72
N LYS A 276 6.31 -12.71 -17.54
CA LYS A 276 6.55 -13.92 -18.34
C LYS A 276 5.88 -13.71 -19.69
N ASN A 277 6.65 -13.93 -20.76
CA ASN A 277 6.14 -13.95 -22.14
C ASN A 277 5.27 -15.18 -22.38
#